data_AF-A0A1S8B6F6-F1
#
_entry.id   AF-A0A1S8B6F6-F1
#
_cell.length_a   1.000
_cell.length_b   1.000
_cell.length_c   1.000
_cell.angle_alpha   90.00
_cell.angle_beta   90.00
_cell.angle_gamma   90.00
#
_symmetry.space_group_name_H-M   'P 1'
#
loop_
_entity.id
_entity.type
_entity.pdbx_description
1 polymer ?
#
loop_
_entity_poly.entity_id
_entity_poly.type
_entity_poly.pdbx_seq_one_letter_code
_entity_poly.pdbx_strand_id
1 'polypeptide(L)'
;MGRTEPTVVVPPQSFRRDARAKKAKATINQTIPALLNAHPRARRGIDAAELIVDPPQHTGPSRPDAPKPDAKSKPKSKPKGKGKGRGRDEDNDDTAEAKGGTDKVTATQLPEKPPMLLTLQVADTLEAAVRLSATETGRRARVAVLNMASPLRPGGGLLNGATSQEEWLCLRTTLYPSLRDEFYRLPEVGAIYTPDVLVFRTSDDEAAELDKKERFFIDVVSAGMLRFPDVEGEEGEEKVYANGKERDLVVQKMKAVMRILKAKGADKVVLGAWGCGAYGNPVGEVARAWKKVLFGTESKKKAKSGSSNSNGGEGWDGLEVVFAIKDERMARQFASFFGSDLSYEEPLQGDRQDSVVEDDGTLAAIQEMTAKITELETQMAQARMPDLKARLGTVLNGLKRELGTLVGPTSPIDDESQAGSDQEKSDEDHGQDEAYHEKYQLSDDQSDHPADADSDED
;
A
#
# COMPACT_ATOMS: atom_id res chain seq x y z
N MET A 1 -3.28 -52.13 -14.66
CA MET A 1 -2.89 -50.87 -15.32
C MET A 1 -1.96 -50.14 -14.38
N GLY A 2 -0.74 -49.82 -14.80
CA GLY A 2 0.16 -48.95 -14.02
C GLY A 2 -0.18 -47.48 -14.28
N ARG A 3 0.09 -46.60 -13.31
CA ARG A 3 0.05 -45.15 -13.56
C ARG A 3 1.21 -44.79 -14.50
N THR A 4 0.91 -44.09 -15.58
CA THR A 4 1.88 -43.67 -16.61
C THR A 4 2.65 -42.40 -16.24
N GLU A 5 2.20 -41.70 -15.20
CA GLU A 5 2.80 -40.46 -14.70
C GLU A 5 3.49 -40.69 -13.36
N PRO A 6 4.69 -40.13 -13.14
CA PRO A 6 5.36 -40.19 -11.85
C PRO A 6 4.53 -39.42 -10.82
N THR A 7 4.24 -40.05 -9.68
CA THR A 7 3.54 -39.36 -8.58
C THR A 7 4.46 -38.30 -7.98
N VAL A 8 4.23 -37.04 -8.33
CA VAL A 8 4.98 -35.89 -7.78
C VAL A 8 4.65 -35.78 -6.28
N VAL A 9 5.61 -36.19 -5.45
CA VAL A 9 5.47 -36.10 -3.98
C VAL A 9 5.69 -34.64 -3.56
N VAL A 10 4.60 -33.87 -3.56
CA VAL A 10 4.60 -32.50 -3.04
C VAL A 10 4.98 -32.51 -1.56
N PRO A 11 6.03 -31.79 -1.12
CA PRO A 11 6.42 -31.78 0.29
C PRO A 11 5.33 -31.19 1.20
N PRO A 12 5.26 -31.58 2.49
CA PRO A 12 4.26 -31.05 3.41
C PRO A 12 4.35 -29.52 3.53
N GLN A 13 3.21 -28.85 3.76
CA GLN A 13 3.11 -27.38 3.74
C GLN A 13 4.12 -26.66 4.65
N SER A 14 4.43 -27.23 5.83
CA SER A 14 5.45 -26.71 6.75
C SER A 14 6.84 -26.60 6.10
N PHE A 15 7.34 -27.69 5.50
CA PHE A 15 8.62 -27.70 4.80
C PHE A 15 8.64 -26.70 3.62
N ARG A 16 7.52 -26.52 2.92
CA ARG A 16 7.40 -25.54 1.83
C ARG A 16 7.40 -24.10 2.36
N ARG A 17 6.71 -23.83 3.47
CA ARG A 17 6.75 -22.54 4.18
C ARG A 17 8.17 -22.20 4.67
N ASP A 18 8.86 -23.15 5.29
CA ASP A 18 10.24 -22.98 5.74
C ASP A 18 11.22 -22.77 4.58
N ALA A 19 11.03 -23.49 3.46
CA ALA A 19 11.81 -23.27 2.25
C ALA A 19 11.61 -21.86 1.67
N ARG A 20 10.36 -21.37 1.61
CA ARG A 20 10.04 -19.98 1.21
C ARG A 20 10.68 -18.97 2.17
N ALA A 21 10.55 -19.15 3.48
CA ALA A 21 11.15 -18.31 4.50
C ALA A 21 12.70 -18.26 4.39
N LYS A 22 13.34 -19.39 4.09
CA LYS A 22 14.78 -19.49 3.83
C LYS A 22 15.19 -18.78 2.53
N LYS A 23 14.44 -18.97 1.44
CA LYS A 23 14.65 -18.28 0.14
C LYS A 23 14.51 -16.76 0.32
N ALA A 24 13.51 -16.30 1.07
CA ALA A 24 13.31 -14.90 1.41
C ALA A 24 14.50 -14.30 2.18
N LYS A 25 14.95 -14.95 3.26
CA LYS A 25 16.11 -14.51 4.07
C LYS A 25 17.40 -14.41 3.24
N ALA A 26 17.67 -15.38 2.37
CA ALA A 26 18.80 -15.31 1.43
C ALA A 26 18.64 -14.17 0.41
N THR A 27 17.41 -13.93 -0.07
CA THR A 27 17.11 -12.87 -1.05
C THR A 27 17.38 -11.48 -0.48
N ILE A 28 16.92 -11.20 0.74
CA ILE A 28 17.09 -9.91 1.41
C ILE A 28 18.56 -9.70 1.81
N ASN A 29 19.23 -10.73 2.34
CA ASN A 29 20.57 -10.57 2.91
C ASN A 29 21.72 -10.75 1.91
N GLN A 30 21.46 -11.29 0.71
CA GLN A 30 22.48 -11.59 -0.29
C GLN A 30 22.10 -11.12 -1.69
N THR A 31 20.96 -11.57 -2.23
CA THR A 31 20.58 -11.26 -3.63
C THR A 31 20.34 -9.77 -3.85
N ILE A 32 19.48 -9.13 -3.04
CA ILE A 32 19.15 -7.71 -3.22
C ILE A 32 20.38 -6.80 -3.01
N PRO A 33 21.21 -6.95 -1.97
CA PRO A 33 22.46 -6.18 -1.83
C PRO A 33 23.40 -6.33 -3.04
N ALA A 34 23.57 -7.53 -3.58
CA ALA A 34 24.36 -7.75 -4.80
C ALA A 34 23.76 -7.03 -6.02
N LEU A 35 22.42 -7.05 -6.17
CA LEU A 35 21.71 -6.36 -7.24
C LEU A 35 21.81 -4.83 -7.12
N LEU A 36 21.61 -4.25 -5.93
CA LEU A 36 21.68 -2.80 -5.72
C LEU A 36 23.12 -2.27 -5.93
N ASN A 37 24.14 -3.07 -5.66
CA ASN A 37 25.52 -2.75 -6.03
C ASN A 37 25.77 -2.84 -7.55
N ALA A 38 25.18 -3.83 -8.24
CA ALA A 38 25.31 -3.99 -9.68
C ALA A 38 24.43 -3.03 -10.52
N HIS A 39 23.33 -2.51 -9.95
CA HIS A 39 22.34 -1.70 -10.65
C HIS A 39 22.12 -0.33 -9.97
N PRO A 40 22.96 0.69 -10.27
CA PRO A 40 22.82 2.03 -9.69
C PRO A 40 21.50 2.75 -9.97
N ARG A 41 20.72 2.31 -10.97
CA ARG A 41 19.34 2.75 -11.19
C ARG A 41 18.42 2.25 -10.07
N ALA A 42 18.44 0.94 -9.82
CA ALA A 42 17.65 0.31 -8.77
C ALA A 42 17.98 0.90 -7.40
N ARG A 43 19.28 1.07 -7.09
CA ARG A 43 19.69 1.67 -5.81
C ARG A 43 19.11 3.07 -5.62
N ARG A 44 19.26 3.98 -6.59
CA ARG A 44 18.62 5.31 -6.51
C ARG A 44 17.09 5.26 -6.41
N GLY A 45 16.44 4.26 -6.99
CA GLY A 45 15.00 4.04 -6.85
C GLY A 45 14.60 3.73 -5.41
N ILE A 46 15.32 2.80 -4.78
CA ILE A 46 15.16 2.44 -3.37
C ILE A 46 15.55 3.60 -2.43
N ASP A 47 16.66 4.29 -2.71
CA ASP A 47 17.13 5.46 -1.95
C ASP A 47 16.12 6.63 -2.01
N ALA A 48 15.38 6.76 -3.11
CA ALA A 48 14.38 7.81 -3.35
C ALA A 48 12.96 7.45 -2.85
N ALA A 49 12.79 6.35 -2.11
CA ALA A 49 11.50 5.94 -1.60
C ALA A 49 10.94 6.91 -0.55
N GLU A 50 9.73 7.39 -0.79
CA GLU A 50 9.08 8.48 -0.06
C GLU A 50 7.69 8.08 0.47
N LEU A 51 7.36 8.49 1.69
CA LEU A 51 6.02 8.34 2.25
C LEU A 51 5.17 9.56 1.92
N ILE A 52 3.99 9.35 1.32
CA ILE A 52 3.06 10.40 0.93
C ILE A 52 1.75 10.21 1.69
N VAL A 53 1.40 11.18 2.53
CA VAL A 53 0.16 11.23 3.33
C VAL A 53 -0.83 12.19 2.68
N ASP A 54 -2.12 11.85 2.70
CA ASP A 54 -3.27 12.57 2.09
C ASP A 54 -2.92 13.41 0.84
N PRO A 55 -2.58 12.75 -0.28
CA PRO A 55 -2.19 13.46 -1.50
C PRO A 55 -3.33 14.33 -2.04
N PRO A 56 -3.07 15.59 -2.42
CA PRO A 56 -4.11 16.54 -2.83
C PRO A 56 -4.70 16.22 -4.22
N GLN A 57 -5.91 16.72 -4.46
CA GLN A 57 -6.58 16.59 -5.76
C GLN A 57 -5.76 17.23 -6.88
N HIS A 58 -5.72 16.59 -8.05
CA HIS A 58 -4.84 16.98 -9.15
C HIS A 58 -5.50 18.03 -10.07
N THR A 59 -5.48 19.30 -9.65
CA THR A 59 -6.21 20.42 -10.28
C THR A 59 -5.44 21.16 -11.38
N GLY A 60 -4.48 20.52 -12.07
CA GLY A 60 -3.66 21.17 -13.10
C GLY A 60 -2.88 20.21 -14.01
N PRO A 61 -2.25 20.73 -15.09
CA PRO A 61 -1.47 19.94 -16.02
C PRO A 61 -0.16 19.42 -15.37
N SER A 62 0.02 18.10 -15.39
CA SER A 62 1.07 17.42 -14.63
C SER A 62 2.44 17.44 -15.33
N ARG A 63 3.34 18.35 -14.94
CA ARG A 63 4.79 18.23 -15.09
C ARG A 63 5.56 19.16 -14.12
N PRO A 64 6.43 18.62 -13.24
CA PRO A 64 7.63 19.35 -12.84
C PRO A 64 8.64 19.26 -13.99
N ASP A 65 9.18 20.39 -14.44
CA ASP A 65 10.27 20.38 -15.42
C ASP A 65 11.55 19.84 -14.79
N ALA A 66 12.27 18.97 -15.51
CA ALA A 66 13.57 18.49 -15.08
C ALA A 66 14.59 19.65 -15.06
N PRO A 67 15.46 19.74 -14.04
CA PRO A 67 16.46 20.80 -13.96
C PRO A 67 17.39 20.74 -15.18
N LYS A 68 17.47 21.85 -15.92
CA LYS A 68 18.42 22.00 -17.03
C LYS A 68 19.85 21.94 -16.47
N PRO A 69 20.78 21.21 -17.11
CA PRO A 69 22.17 21.18 -16.64
C PRO A 69 22.80 22.57 -16.81
N ASP A 70 23.44 23.07 -15.75
CA ASP A 70 24.01 24.41 -15.72
C ASP A 70 25.05 24.64 -16.83
N ALA A 71 24.91 25.78 -17.51
CA ALA A 71 25.83 26.20 -18.56
C ALA A 71 27.20 26.54 -17.96
N LYS A 72 28.23 25.76 -18.31
CA LYS A 72 29.60 25.90 -17.80
C LYS A 72 30.13 27.32 -17.99
N SER A 73 30.43 28.00 -16.88
CA SER A 73 30.99 29.35 -16.88
C SER A 73 32.53 29.34 -16.99
N LYS A 74 33.07 30.04 -17.99
CA LYS A 74 34.47 30.52 -18.12
C LYS A 74 34.69 31.17 -19.51
N PRO A 75 35.65 32.10 -19.68
CA PRO A 75 36.02 33.21 -18.80
C PRO A 75 36.01 34.57 -19.55
N LYS A 76 36.25 35.68 -18.84
CA LYS A 76 36.30 37.04 -19.42
C LYS A 76 37.57 37.27 -20.25
N SER A 77 37.44 37.97 -21.39
CA SER A 77 38.56 38.65 -22.06
C SER A 77 38.17 40.08 -22.50
N LYS A 78 39.14 41.01 -22.48
CA LYS A 78 39.03 42.39 -22.99
C LYS A 78 39.62 42.43 -24.42
N PRO A 79 39.21 43.35 -25.31
CA PRO A 79 39.96 44.61 -25.40
C PRO A 79 39.19 45.89 -25.83
N LYS A 80 39.80 47.03 -25.45
CA LYS A 80 39.93 48.34 -26.15
C LYS A 80 38.87 48.76 -27.20
N GLY A 81 38.35 49.99 -27.03
CA GLY A 81 37.71 50.75 -28.13
C GLY A 81 38.56 51.95 -28.60
N LYS A 82 38.46 52.27 -29.90
CA LYS A 82 38.69 53.60 -30.53
C LYS A 82 38.43 53.50 -32.05
N GLY A 83 37.62 54.38 -32.62
CA GLY A 83 37.43 54.47 -34.08
C GLY A 83 36.35 55.50 -34.47
N LYS A 84 36.65 56.36 -35.45
CA LYS A 84 35.69 57.27 -36.12
C LYS A 84 35.49 56.79 -37.56
N GLY A 85 34.29 56.97 -38.11
CA GLY A 85 33.98 56.73 -39.53
C GLY A 85 32.70 57.48 -39.94
N ARG A 86 32.53 57.76 -41.24
CA ARG A 86 31.39 58.46 -41.86
C ARG A 86 31.02 57.81 -43.20
N GLY A 87 29.73 57.82 -43.54
CA GLY A 87 29.11 57.31 -44.77
C GLY A 87 27.67 56.87 -44.40
N ARG A 88 26.56 57.31 -45.00
CA ARG A 88 26.24 57.66 -46.41
C ARG A 88 26.34 56.47 -47.36
N ASP A 89 25.32 56.12 -48.14
CA ASP A 89 23.90 56.57 -48.25
C ASP A 89 23.06 55.41 -48.85
N GLU A 90 21.72 55.53 -48.86
CA GLU A 90 20.76 54.92 -49.82
C GLU A 90 20.70 53.36 -49.90
N ASP A 91 19.60 52.68 -50.26
CA ASP A 91 18.17 53.02 -50.26
C ASP A 91 17.36 51.70 -50.28
N ASN A 92 16.20 51.65 -49.63
CA ASN A 92 14.92 51.41 -50.33
C ASN A 92 13.71 51.66 -49.42
N ASP A 93 12.61 52.11 -50.02
CA ASP A 93 11.31 52.36 -49.37
C ASP A 93 10.31 51.23 -49.71
N ASP A 94 9.32 51.03 -48.83
CA ASP A 94 7.95 50.63 -49.21
C ASP A 94 7.03 50.64 -47.96
N THR A 95 6.42 51.79 -47.65
CA THR A 95 5.40 51.89 -46.59
C THR A 95 4.04 51.39 -47.07
N ALA A 96 3.53 50.30 -46.51
CA ALA A 96 2.17 49.80 -46.73
C ALA A 96 1.32 49.85 -45.45
N GLU A 97 0.20 50.58 -45.53
CA GLU A 97 -0.70 51.01 -44.45
C GLU A 97 -1.12 49.95 -43.40
N ALA A 98 -1.26 50.41 -42.15
CA ALA A 98 -1.89 49.63 -41.10
C ALA A 98 -3.41 49.51 -41.28
N LYS A 99 -3.94 48.29 -41.21
CA LYS A 99 -5.36 48.02 -40.94
C LYS A 99 -5.48 47.11 -39.73
N GLY A 100 -6.27 47.54 -38.73
CA GLY A 100 -6.44 46.81 -37.48
C GLY A 100 -7.21 45.50 -37.69
N GLY A 101 -6.54 44.37 -37.47
CA GLY A 101 -7.17 43.08 -37.24
C GLY A 101 -7.12 42.74 -35.76
N THR A 102 -8.24 42.39 -35.14
CA THR A 102 -8.24 41.85 -33.78
C THR A 102 -7.77 40.40 -33.84
N ASP A 103 -6.48 40.16 -33.58
CA ASP A 103 -5.94 38.81 -33.45
C ASP A 103 -6.60 38.10 -32.26
N LYS A 104 -7.62 37.30 -32.57
CA LYS A 104 -8.10 36.29 -31.64
C LYS A 104 -6.94 35.35 -31.37
N VAL A 105 -6.46 35.37 -30.12
CA VAL A 105 -5.64 34.29 -29.57
C VAL A 105 -6.51 33.03 -29.63
N THR A 106 -6.37 32.31 -30.74
CA THR A 106 -7.04 31.03 -30.96
C THR A 106 -6.39 30.08 -29.98
N ALA A 107 -7.06 29.82 -28.86
CA ALA A 107 -6.54 28.98 -27.81
C ALA A 107 -6.24 27.61 -28.41
N THR A 108 -4.94 27.30 -28.57
CA THR A 108 -4.48 26.02 -29.08
C THR A 108 -4.99 24.94 -28.14
N GLN A 109 -6.05 24.25 -28.55
CA GLN A 109 -6.62 23.17 -27.76
C GLN A 109 -5.52 22.14 -27.54
N LEU A 110 -5.17 21.92 -26.27
CA LEU A 110 -4.28 20.84 -25.89
C LEU A 110 -4.90 19.54 -26.42
N PRO A 111 -4.11 18.63 -27.01
CA PRO A 111 -4.66 17.39 -27.55
C PRO A 111 -5.40 16.65 -26.44
N GLU A 112 -6.69 16.39 -26.67
CA GLU A 112 -7.52 15.66 -25.73
C GLU A 112 -6.89 14.28 -25.48
N LYS A 113 -6.70 13.93 -24.21
CA LYS A 113 -6.15 12.63 -23.87
C LYS A 113 -7.16 11.54 -24.24
N PRO A 114 -6.71 10.37 -24.71
CA PRO A 114 -7.62 9.25 -24.91
C PRO A 114 -8.29 8.88 -23.56
N PRO A 115 -9.52 8.34 -23.59
CA PRO A 115 -10.18 7.87 -22.37
C PRO A 115 -9.31 6.81 -21.68
N MET A 116 -9.46 6.69 -20.36
CA MET A 116 -8.82 5.63 -19.58
C MET A 116 -9.21 4.25 -20.13
N LEU A 117 -8.23 3.40 -20.42
CA LEU A 117 -8.47 1.98 -20.74
C LEU A 117 -8.47 1.17 -19.45
N LEU A 118 -9.44 0.27 -19.29
CA LEU A 118 -9.63 -0.52 -18.07
C LEU A 118 -9.90 -1.99 -18.39
N THR A 119 -8.98 -2.88 -18.00
CA THR A 119 -9.14 -4.33 -18.16
C THR A 119 -8.92 -5.09 -16.85
N LEU A 120 -9.37 -6.35 -16.81
CA LEU A 120 -9.06 -7.30 -15.75
C LEU A 120 -8.37 -8.52 -16.37
N GLN A 121 -7.26 -8.93 -15.77
CA GLN A 121 -6.49 -10.10 -16.19
C GLN A 121 -6.41 -11.10 -15.04
N VAL A 122 -6.74 -12.36 -15.33
CA VAL A 122 -6.41 -13.48 -14.43
C VAL A 122 -4.90 -13.69 -14.51
N ALA A 123 -4.14 -13.06 -13.62
CA ALA A 123 -2.68 -12.96 -13.73
C ALA A 123 -2.04 -12.60 -12.38
N ASP A 124 -0.74 -12.89 -12.26
CA ASP A 124 0.11 -12.28 -11.23
C ASP A 124 0.36 -10.79 -11.53
N THR A 125 0.59 -9.97 -10.49
CA THR A 125 0.87 -8.52 -10.66
C THR A 125 2.07 -8.22 -11.55
N LEU A 126 3.14 -9.04 -11.49
CA LEU A 126 4.33 -8.88 -12.34
C LEU A 126 4.10 -9.45 -13.75
N GLU A 127 3.31 -10.52 -13.88
CA GLU A 127 2.90 -11.05 -15.19
C GLU A 127 2.11 -9.99 -15.97
N ALA A 128 1.11 -9.36 -15.33
CA ALA A 128 0.36 -8.25 -15.88
C ALA A 128 1.26 -7.05 -16.20
N ALA A 129 2.23 -6.70 -15.33
CA ALA A 129 3.17 -5.61 -15.59
C ALA A 129 4.05 -5.85 -16.83
N VAL A 130 4.48 -7.10 -17.09
CA VAL A 130 5.20 -7.45 -18.32
C VAL A 130 4.30 -7.32 -19.55
N ARG A 131 3.08 -7.88 -19.52
CA ARG A 131 2.11 -7.77 -20.62
C ARG A 131 1.82 -6.30 -20.96
N LEU A 132 1.58 -5.49 -19.94
CA LEU A 132 1.28 -4.06 -20.01
C LEU A 132 2.48 -3.22 -20.50
N SER A 133 3.71 -3.68 -20.25
CA SER A 133 4.94 -3.11 -20.83
C SER A 133 5.15 -3.49 -22.31
N ALA A 134 4.50 -4.54 -22.81
CA ALA A 134 4.69 -5.06 -24.16
C ALA A 134 3.74 -4.45 -25.20
N THR A 135 2.64 -3.78 -24.78
CA THR A 135 1.66 -3.15 -25.67
C THR A 135 2.13 -1.80 -26.28
N GLU A 136 3.44 -1.54 -26.33
CA GLU A 136 4.00 -0.23 -26.70
C GLU A 136 4.59 -0.16 -28.12
N THR A 137 4.31 0.95 -28.81
CA THR A 137 4.87 1.29 -30.13
C THR A 137 5.60 2.65 -30.14
N GLY A 138 5.95 3.20 -28.97
CA GLY A 138 6.45 4.58 -28.84
C GLY A 138 7.45 4.81 -27.70
N ARG A 139 7.34 5.96 -27.03
CA ARG A 139 8.12 6.28 -25.81
C ARG A 139 7.77 5.25 -24.74
N ARG A 140 8.78 4.62 -24.12
CA ARG A 140 8.62 3.81 -22.91
C ARG A 140 7.72 4.47 -21.86
N ALA A 141 6.56 3.87 -21.63
CA ALA A 141 5.68 4.16 -20.51
C ALA A 141 6.35 3.86 -19.17
N ARG A 142 5.88 4.52 -18.12
CA ARG A 142 6.08 4.05 -16.75
C ARG A 142 4.90 3.18 -16.34
N VAL A 143 5.17 1.89 -16.24
CA VAL A 143 4.31 0.92 -15.56
C VAL A 143 4.55 1.01 -14.06
N ALA A 144 3.49 1.26 -13.31
CA ALA A 144 3.49 1.26 -11.86
C ALA A 144 2.55 0.19 -11.30
N VAL A 145 2.88 -0.41 -10.16
CA VAL A 145 2.06 -1.48 -9.55
C VAL A 145 1.69 -1.15 -8.10
N LEU A 146 0.48 -1.55 -7.70
CA LEU A 146 0.05 -1.52 -6.30
C LEU A 146 0.63 -2.73 -5.56
N ASN A 147 1.56 -2.47 -4.63
CA ASN A 147 1.85 -3.41 -3.53
C ASN A 147 0.70 -3.34 -2.53
N MET A 148 0.00 -4.46 -2.35
CA MET A 148 -1.14 -4.61 -1.44
C MET A 148 -0.64 -4.79 0.00
N ALA A 149 0.09 -3.78 0.45
CA ALA A 149 1.03 -3.83 1.56
C ALA A 149 0.39 -4.04 2.94
N SER A 150 1.16 -4.56 3.88
CA SER A 150 0.76 -4.57 5.28
C SER A 150 0.82 -3.18 5.90
N PRO A 151 -0.19 -2.74 6.66
CA PRO A 151 -0.09 -1.47 7.38
C PRO A 151 0.96 -1.49 8.52
N LEU A 152 1.41 -2.67 8.97
CA LEU A 152 2.19 -2.83 10.22
C LEU A 152 3.58 -3.46 10.07
N ARG A 153 3.91 -4.14 8.96
CA ARG A 153 5.20 -4.85 8.80
C ARG A 153 5.78 -4.71 7.38
N PRO A 154 7.06 -4.32 7.21
CA PRO A 154 7.77 -4.40 5.93
C PRO A 154 7.69 -5.78 5.30
N GLY A 155 7.16 -5.89 4.08
CA GLY A 155 7.03 -7.16 3.37
C GLY A 155 6.11 -8.18 4.06
N GLY A 156 5.17 -7.74 4.91
CA GLY A 156 4.11 -8.58 5.47
C GLY A 156 4.61 -9.75 6.32
N GLY A 157 4.45 -10.98 5.80
CA GLY A 157 4.87 -12.25 6.37
C GLY A 157 6.05 -12.91 5.64
N LEU A 158 6.79 -12.19 4.80
CA LEU A 158 7.83 -12.71 3.90
C LEU A 158 8.89 -13.57 4.61
N LEU A 159 9.40 -13.09 5.75
CA LEU A 159 10.40 -13.79 6.56
C LEU A 159 9.87 -15.07 7.24
N ASN A 160 8.55 -15.27 7.21
CA ASN A 160 7.81 -16.40 7.77
C ASN A 160 7.22 -17.32 6.67
N GLY A 161 7.54 -17.08 5.39
CA GLY A 161 7.18 -17.97 4.28
C GLY A 161 5.72 -17.89 3.82
N ALA A 162 5.02 -16.79 4.13
CA ALA A 162 3.67 -16.49 3.64
C ALA A 162 3.66 -16.25 2.12
N THR A 163 2.47 -16.31 1.51
CA THR A 163 2.26 -16.41 0.05
C THR A 163 1.32 -15.33 -0.53
N SER A 164 1.11 -14.21 0.18
CA SER A 164 0.32 -13.10 -0.35
C SER A 164 1.13 -12.26 -1.37
N GLN A 165 0.47 -11.28 -2.00
CA GLN A 165 1.04 -10.51 -3.09
C GLN A 165 2.23 -9.64 -2.66
N GLU A 166 2.23 -9.09 -1.44
CA GLU A 166 3.36 -8.30 -0.92
C GLU A 166 4.63 -9.17 -0.77
N GLU A 167 4.50 -10.38 -0.20
CA GLU A 167 5.62 -11.30 -0.03
C GLU A 167 6.21 -11.71 -1.38
N TRP A 168 5.36 -12.09 -2.34
CA TRP A 168 5.79 -12.46 -3.67
C TRP A 168 6.41 -11.28 -4.44
N LEU A 169 5.89 -10.06 -4.28
CA LEU A 169 6.49 -8.86 -4.89
C LEU A 169 7.87 -8.56 -4.28
N CYS A 170 8.01 -8.64 -2.96
CA CYS A 170 9.28 -8.44 -2.26
C CYS A 170 10.30 -9.58 -2.51
N LEU A 171 9.84 -10.80 -2.78
CA LEU A 171 10.70 -11.96 -3.10
C LEU A 171 11.26 -11.92 -4.54
N ARG A 172 10.55 -11.26 -5.46
CA ARG A 172 10.85 -11.23 -6.91
C ARG A 172 11.45 -9.91 -7.40
N THR A 173 11.46 -8.87 -6.56
CA THR A 173 11.90 -7.50 -6.91
C THR A 173 12.79 -6.90 -5.84
N THR A 174 13.51 -5.82 -6.16
CA THR A 174 14.34 -5.09 -5.19
C THR A 174 13.56 -4.23 -4.20
N LEU A 175 12.22 -4.36 -4.13
CA LEU A 175 11.34 -3.49 -3.33
C LEU A 175 11.69 -3.46 -1.84
N TYR A 176 12.00 -4.60 -1.23
CA TYR A 176 11.98 -4.78 0.23
C TYR A 176 12.76 -3.70 1.03
N PRO A 177 14.01 -3.29 0.69
CA PRO A 177 14.72 -2.29 1.49
C PRO A 177 14.17 -0.86 1.39
N SER A 178 13.24 -0.57 0.47
CA SER A 178 12.51 0.71 0.43
C SER A 178 11.39 0.80 1.47
N LEU A 179 10.95 -0.36 1.98
CA LEU A 179 9.91 -0.51 2.99
C LEU A 179 10.51 -0.27 4.39
N ARG A 180 11.05 0.93 4.60
CA ARG A 180 11.76 1.31 5.84
C ARG A 180 10.81 1.30 7.03
N ASP A 181 11.23 0.75 8.17
CA ASP A 181 10.42 0.67 9.40
C ASP A 181 9.85 2.03 9.84
N GLU A 182 10.59 3.12 9.58
CA GLU A 182 10.19 4.53 9.77
C GLU A 182 8.83 4.89 9.13
N PHE A 183 8.43 4.17 8.07
CA PHE A 183 7.18 4.39 7.34
C PHE A 183 6.01 3.53 7.85
N TYR A 184 6.27 2.53 8.69
CA TYR A 184 5.27 1.54 9.09
C TYR A 184 4.49 1.93 10.35
N ARG A 185 3.31 1.34 10.52
CA ARG A 185 2.08 2.10 10.85
C ARG A 185 1.72 3.04 9.69
N LEU A 186 1.58 2.46 8.48
CA LEU A 186 1.25 3.20 7.26
C LEU A 186 0.02 4.09 7.49
N PRO A 187 0.00 5.32 6.92
CA PRO A 187 -1.10 6.26 7.09
C PRO A 187 -2.42 5.67 6.60
N GLU A 188 -3.53 6.05 7.24
CA GLU A 188 -4.85 5.62 6.81
C GLU A 188 -5.15 6.05 5.37
N VAL A 189 -4.76 7.27 4.99
CA VAL A 189 -4.86 7.79 3.62
C VAL A 189 -3.47 8.21 3.15
N GLY A 190 -2.85 7.39 2.32
CA GLY A 190 -1.49 7.59 1.82
C GLY A 190 -0.83 6.31 1.31
N ALA A 191 0.42 6.41 0.89
CA ALA A 191 1.24 5.28 0.44
C ALA A 191 2.75 5.61 0.48
N ILE A 192 3.60 4.58 0.52
CA ILE A 192 5.01 4.72 0.11
C ILE A 192 5.06 4.67 -1.42
N TYR A 193 5.80 5.58 -2.06
CA TYR A 193 6.15 5.49 -3.48
C TYR A 193 7.63 5.14 -3.64
N THR A 194 7.91 4.04 -4.33
CA THR A 194 9.27 3.58 -4.65
C THR A 194 9.44 3.52 -6.18
N PRO A 195 10.17 4.45 -6.80
CA PRO A 195 10.46 4.40 -8.23
C PRO A 195 11.54 3.36 -8.56
N ASP A 196 11.70 3.03 -9.84
CA ASP A 196 12.85 2.29 -10.39
C ASP A 196 13.15 0.95 -9.69
N VAL A 197 12.11 0.24 -9.23
CA VAL A 197 12.22 -1.10 -8.63
C VAL A 197 12.57 -2.12 -9.71
N LEU A 198 13.68 -2.84 -9.52
CA LEU A 198 14.16 -3.87 -10.45
C LEU A 198 13.44 -5.19 -10.18
N VAL A 199 12.77 -5.73 -11.19
CA VAL A 199 12.23 -7.10 -11.21
C VAL A 199 13.34 -8.05 -11.67
N PHE A 200 13.61 -9.09 -10.89
CA PHE A 200 14.73 -10.01 -11.16
C PHE A 200 14.37 -11.49 -11.08
N ARG A 201 13.09 -11.85 -10.85
CA ARG A 201 12.59 -13.23 -10.90
C ARG A 201 11.31 -13.34 -11.72
N THR A 202 11.05 -14.54 -12.21
CA THR A 202 9.83 -14.92 -12.91
C THR A 202 8.59 -14.75 -12.02
N SER A 203 7.42 -14.56 -12.63
CA SER A 203 6.13 -14.37 -11.96
C SER A 203 5.42 -15.68 -11.57
N ASP A 204 5.95 -16.82 -11.99
CA ASP A 204 5.52 -18.16 -11.56
C ASP A 204 5.85 -18.45 -10.08
N ASP A 205 5.32 -19.58 -9.59
CA ASP A 205 5.47 -20.02 -8.20
C ASP A 205 6.86 -20.63 -7.90
N GLU A 206 7.68 -20.90 -8.93
CA GLU A 206 9.10 -21.21 -8.73
C GLU A 206 9.92 -19.96 -8.42
N ALA A 207 9.58 -18.81 -9.04
CA ALA A 207 10.33 -17.55 -8.95
C ALA A 207 11.83 -17.78 -9.19
N ALA A 208 12.16 -18.31 -10.36
CA ALA A 208 13.51 -18.47 -10.87
C ALA A 208 14.13 -17.10 -11.23
N GLU A 209 15.46 -16.96 -11.19
CA GLU A 209 16.08 -15.67 -11.54
C GLU A 209 16.03 -15.40 -13.05
N LEU A 210 15.53 -14.22 -13.41
CA LEU A 210 15.48 -13.75 -14.79
C LEU A 210 16.87 -13.52 -15.35
N ASP A 211 17.04 -13.77 -16.64
CA ASP A 211 18.28 -13.50 -17.33
C ASP A 211 18.54 -11.99 -17.39
N LYS A 212 19.81 -11.53 -17.41
CA LYS A 212 20.14 -10.08 -17.28
C LYS A 212 19.46 -9.19 -18.34
N LYS A 213 19.06 -9.78 -19.47
CA LYS A 213 18.36 -9.16 -20.62
C LYS A 213 16.85 -9.01 -20.41
N GLU A 214 16.25 -9.83 -19.54
CA GLU A 214 14.80 -9.93 -19.27
C GLU A 214 14.38 -9.10 -18.05
N ARG A 215 15.33 -8.73 -17.20
CA ARG A 215 15.09 -7.90 -16.01
C ARG A 215 14.60 -6.51 -16.41
N PHE A 216 13.47 -6.11 -15.85
CA PHE A 216 12.78 -4.85 -16.15
C PHE A 216 12.58 -4.00 -14.89
N PHE A 217 12.19 -2.75 -15.09
CA PHE A 217 11.98 -1.79 -14.01
C PHE A 217 10.50 -1.40 -13.96
N ILE A 218 9.93 -1.36 -12.75
CA ILE A 218 8.59 -0.86 -12.46
C ILE A 218 8.68 0.19 -11.35
N ASP A 219 7.70 1.08 -11.30
CA ASP A 219 7.46 1.89 -10.10
C ASP A 219 6.47 1.16 -9.18
N VAL A 220 6.55 1.35 -7.86
CA VAL A 220 5.68 0.65 -6.88
C VAL A 220 5.05 1.66 -5.94
N VAL A 221 3.73 1.53 -5.72
CA VAL A 221 2.99 2.23 -4.67
C VAL A 221 2.56 1.22 -3.61
N SER A 222 2.99 1.39 -2.36
CA SER A 222 2.72 0.48 -1.25
C SER A 222 1.75 1.09 -0.24
N ALA A 223 0.57 0.50 -0.11
CA ALA A 223 -0.52 1.03 0.71
C ALA A 223 -1.27 -0.09 1.46
N GLY A 224 -1.64 0.18 2.72
CA GLY A 224 -2.38 -0.76 3.56
C GLY A 224 -3.90 -0.61 3.46
N MET A 225 -4.60 -1.73 3.26
CA MET A 225 -6.06 -1.81 3.37
C MET A 225 -6.50 -2.07 4.83
N LEU A 226 -7.80 -1.90 5.11
CA LEU A 226 -8.43 -2.35 6.36
C LEU A 226 -8.17 -3.86 6.58
N ARG A 227 -7.98 -4.28 7.84
CA ARG A 227 -7.76 -5.67 8.23
C ARG A 227 -8.97 -6.17 9.01
N PHE A 228 -9.68 -7.16 8.47
CA PHE A 228 -10.88 -7.76 9.07
C PHE A 228 -11.92 -6.71 9.50
N PRO A 229 -12.38 -5.81 8.60
CA PRO A 229 -13.42 -4.83 8.91
C PRO A 229 -14.75 -5.53 9.23
N ASP A 230 -15.63 -4.84 9.96
CA ASP A 230 -16.94 -5.38 10.34
C ASP A 230 -17.85 -5.51 9.11
N VAL A 231 -18.49 -6.68 8.98
CA VAL A 231 -19.28 -7.05 7.79
C VAL A 231 -20.64 -7.65 8.12
N GLU A 232 -21.65 -7.22 7.37
CA GLU A 232 -23.04 -7.69 7.41
C GLU A 232 -23.35 -8.57 6.20
N GLY A 233 -24.39 -9.41 6.30
CA GLY A 233 -24.87 -10.37 5.28
C GLY A 233 -24.94 -11.81 5.83
N GLU A 234 -26.01 -12.53 5.53
CA GLU A 234 -26.23 -13.91 6.01
C GLU A 234 -25.33 -14.96 5.31
N GLU A 235 -25.37 -16.21 5.77
CA GLU A 235 -24.55 -17.28 5.18
C GLU A 235 -25.01 -17.61 3.75
N GLY A 236 -24.16 -17.29 2.77
CA GLY A 236 -24.45 -17.44 1.34
C GLY A 236 -24.82 -16.13 0.63
N GLU A 237 -25.02 -15.04 1.36
CA GLU A 237 -25.27 -13.72 0.80
C GLU A 237 -23.98 -12.95 0.42
N GLU A 238 -24.15 -11.80 -0.24
CA GLU A 238 -23.05 -10.87 -0.45
C GLU A 238 -22.74 -10.11 0.84
N LYS A 239 -21.53 -10.30 1.38
CA LYS A 239 -21.05 -9.52 2.53
C LYS A 239 -20.77 -8.07 2.15
N VAL A 240 -21.14 -7.13 3.02
CA VAL A 240 -20.91 -5.68 2.87
C VAL A 240 -20.33 -5.10 4.15
N TYR A 241 -19.62 -3.96 4.08
CA TYR A 241 -19.14 -3.30 5.30
C TYR A 241 -20.32 -2.82 6.16
N ALA A 242 -20.35 -3.19 7.44
CA ALA A 242 -21.34 -2.69 8.40
C ALA A 242 -21.24 -1.17 8.53
N ASN A 243 -20.02 -0.64 8.59
CA ASN A 243 -19.76 0.76 8.84
C ASN A 243 -19.60 1.59 7.55
N GLY A 244 -20.47 2.59 7.37
CA GLY A 244 -20.36 3.56 6.28
C GLY A 244 -19.03 4.34 6.27
N LYS A 245 -18.41 4.56 7.43
CA LYS A 245 -17.11 5.25 7.54
C LYS A 245 -15.98 4.42 6.93
N GLU A 246 -15.99 3.10 7.13
CA GLU A 246 -14.99 2.19 6.54
C GLU A 246 -15.11 2.18 5.02
N ARG A 247 -16.34 2.08 4.50
CA ARG A 247 -16.64 2.17 3.06
C ARG A 247 -16.10 3.45 2.41
N ASP A 248 -16.24 4.61 3.06
CA ASP A 248 -15.69 5.87 2.56
C ASP A 248 -14.18 6.02 2.82
N LEU A 249 -13.61 5.39 3.85
CA LEU A 249 -12.16 5.31 4.06
C LEU A 249 -11.47 4.45 2.99
N VAL A 250 -12.06 3.32 2.59
CA VAL A 250 -11.59 2.49 1.46
C VAL A 250 -11.56 3.31 0.16
N VAL A 251 -12.58 4.14 -0.08
CA VAL A 251 -12.61 5.05 -1.24
C VAL A 251 -11.53 6.15 -1.15
N GLN A 252 -11.26 6.69 0.04
CA GLN A 252 -10.16 7.66 0.26
C GLN A 252 -8.79 7.03 0.01
N LYS A 253 -8.54 5.83 0.55
CA LYS A 253 -7.35 5.01 0.30
C LYS A 253 -7.09 4.81 -1.19
N MET A 254 -8.10 4.39 -1.95
CA MET A 254 -8.01 4.19 -3.40
C MET A 254 -7.78 5.50 -4.16
N LYS A 255 -8.44 6.61 -3.78
CA LYS A 255 -8.15 7.95 -4.34
C LYS A 255 -6.71 8.37 -4.09
N ALA A 256 -6.17 8.13 -2.89
CA ALA A 256 -4.79 8.46 -2.56
C ALA A 256 -3.77 7.72 -3.45
N VAL A 257 -3.95 6.41 -3.62
CA VAL A 257 -3.15 5.58 -4.54
C VAL A 257 -3.18 6.15 -5.96
N MET A 258 -4.36 6.41 -6.52
CA MET A 258 -4.50 6.93 -7.90
C MET A 258 -3.90 8.34 -8.07
N ARG A 259 -4.05 9.23 -7.08
CA ARG A 259 -3.42 10.56 -7.08
C ARG A 259 -1.89 10.47 -7.08
N ILE A 260 -1.31 9.60 -6.26
CA ILE A 260 0.14 9.39 -6.20
C ILE A 260 0.66 8.90 -7.56
N LEU A 261 0.05 7.86 -8.12
CA LEU A 261 0.40 7.30 -9.43
C LEU A 261 0.37 8.35 -10.54
N LYS A 262 -0.72 9.14 -10.60
CA LYS A 262 -0.87 10.23 -11.58
C LYS A 262 0.13 11.37 -11.37
N ALA A 263 0.40 11.75 -10.12
CA ALA A 263 1.32 12.85 -9.79
C ALA A 263 2.79 12.50 -10.07
N LYS A 264 3.19 11.24 -9.87
CA LYS A 264 4.52 10.73 -10.26
C LYS A 264 4.63 10.50 -11.78
N GLY A 265 3.49 10.42 -12.46
CA GLY A 265 3.37 10.29 -13.90
C GLY A 265 3.63 8.85 -14.36
N ALA A 266 3.04 7.88 -13.68
CA ALA A 266 2.76 6.59 -14.28
C ALA A 266 1.86 6.78 -15.51
N ASP A 267 2.15 6.06 -16.58
CA ASP A 267 1.33 6.05 -17.80
C ASP A 267 0.41 4.81 -17.80
N LYS A 268 0.83 3.72 -17.13
CA LYS A 268 0.09 2.46 -17.00
C LYS A 268 0.14 1.94 -15.56
N VAL A 269 -0.93 1.31 -15.08
CA VAL A 269 -1.10 0.91 -13.68
C VAL A 269 -1.60 -0.52 -13.56
N VAL A 270 -0.95 -1.33 -12.72
CA VAL A 270 -1.47 -2.63 -12.26
C VAL A 270 -2.06 -2.50 -10.85
N LEU A 271 -3.36 -2.72 -10.74
CA LEU A 271 -4.14 -2.82 -9.51
C LEU A 271 -4.52 -4.29 -9.23
N GLY A 272 -5.34 -4.53 -8.21
CA GLY A 272 -5.87 -5.87 -7.90
C GLY A 272 -6.99 -5.82 -6.86
N ALA A 273 -7.39 -7.00 -6.37
CA ALA A 273 -8.40 -7.19 -5.33
C ALA A 273 -7.88 -6.80 -3.93
N TRP A 274 -7.56 -5.52 -3.74
CA TRP A 274 -6.84 -4.98 -2.58
C TRP A 274 -7.62 -5.20 -1.27
N GLY A 275 -7.09 -6.08 -0.43
CA GLY A 275 -7.66 -6.47 0.87
C GLY A 275 -8.60 -7.69 0.84
N CYS A 276 -8.95 -8.23 -0.34
CA CYS A 276 -9.93 -9.31 -0.49
C CYS A 276 -9.43 -10.71 -0.11
N GLY A 277 -8.11 -10.88 0.01
CA GLY A 277 -7.49 -12.12 0.49
C GLY A 277 -7.37 -12.15 2.01
N ALA A 278 -6.14 -12.24 2.51
CA ALA A 278 -5.80 -12.39 3.93
C ALA A 278 -6.38 -11.32 4.90
N TYR A 279 -6.94 -10.22 4.40
CA TYR A 279 -7.54 -9.14 5.21
C TYR A 279 -9.08 -9.12 5.17
N GLY A 280 -9.74 -10.06 4.48
CA GLY A 280 -11.18 -10.32 4.60
C GLY A 280 -12.13 -9.23 4.08
N ASN A 281 -11.66 -8.28 3.27
CA ASN A 281 -12.53 -7.24 2.70
C ASN A 281 -13.49 -7.87 1.65
N PRO A 282 -14.80 -7.55 1.62
CA PRO A 282 -15.70 -8.13 0.64
C PRO A 282 -15.37 -7.71 -0.80
N VAL A 283 -15.29 -8.70 -1.71
CA VAL A 283 -14.91 -8.51 -3.12
C VAL A 283 -15.81 -7.47 -3.81
N GLY A 284 -17.13 -7.51 -3.55
CA GLY A 284 -18.08 -6.58 -4.15
C GLY A 284 -17.93 -5.14 -3.65
N GLU A 285 -17.63 -4.94 -2.37
CA GLU A 285 -17.36 -3.61 -1.82
C GLU A 285 -16.07 -3.01 -2.38
N VAL A 286 -15.00 -3.80 -2.51
CA VAL A 286 -13.73 -3.36 -3.09
C VAL A 286 -13.89 -3.06 -4.60
N ALA A 287 -14.64 -3.87 -5.34
CA ALA A 287 -14.96 -3.61 -6.75
C ALA A 287 -15.80 -2.32 -6.93
N ARG A 288 -16.85 -2.14 -6.13
CA ARG A 288 -17.69 -0.92 -6.12
C ARG A 288 -16.90 0.32 -5.71
N ALA A 289 -16.00 0.22 -4.73
CA ALA A 289 -15.14 1.31 -4.31
C ALA A 289 -14.18 1.73 -5.43
N TRP A 290 -13.52 0.78 -6.11
CA TRP A 290 -12.69 1.08 -7.28
C TRP A 290 -13.50 1.73 -8.39
N LYS A 291 -14.71 1.25 -8.70
CA LYS A 291 -15.59 1.87 -9.69
C LYS A 291 -15.95 3.32 -9.33
N LYS A 292 -16.33 3.58 -8.07
CA LYS A 292 -16.59 4.92 -7.51
C LYS A 292 -15.37 5.86 -7.58
N VAL A 293 -14.16 5.31 -7.54
CA VAL A 293 -12.89 6.07 -7.64
C VAL A 293 -12.53 6.37 -9.10
N LEU A 294 -12.77 5.43 -10.02
CA LEU A 294 -12.36 5.52 -11.42
C LEU A 294 -13.38 6.26 -12.30
N PHE A 295 -14.68 6.10 -12.06
CA PHE A 295 -15.75 6.74 -12.84
C PHE A 295 -16.52 7.83 -12.05
N GLY A 296 -16.24 7.98 -10.76
CA GLY A 296 -16.98 8.90 -9.88
C GLY A 296 -18.34 8.36 -9.43
N THR A 297 -19.20 9.24 -8.90
CA THR A 297 -20.56 8.89 -8.47
C THR A 297 -21.62 9.36 -9.46
N GLU A 298 -22.39 8.41 -10.01
CA GLU A 298 -23.59 8.62 -10.82
C GLU A 298 -24.60 9.57 -10.13
N SER A 299 -24.52 10.85 -10.47
CA SER A 299 -25.21 11.92 -9.75
C SER A 299 -26.53 12.29 -10.42
N LYS A 300 -27.61 11.59 -10.06
CA LYS A 300 -28.99 11.70 -10.60
C LYS A 300 -29.64 13.10 -10.64
N LYS A 301 -28.93 14.17 -10.23
CA LYS A 301 -29.39 15.58 -10.23
C LYS A 301 -28.89 16.43 -11.41
N LYS A 302 -28.03 15.93 -12.32
CA LYS A 302 -27.28 16.79 -13.28
C LYS A 302 -27.70 16.74 -14.76
N ALA A 303 -28.91 16.32 -15.09
CA ALA A 303 -29.45 16.24 -16.47
C ALA A 303 -29.71 17.59 -17.18
N LYS A 304 -28.97 18.67 -16.84
CA LYS A 304 -29.11 20.02 -17.41
C LYS A 304 -27.78 20.75 -17.68
N SER A 305 -26.64 20.07 -17.58
CA SER A 305 -25.34 20.63 -17.95
C SER A 305 -24.42 19.51 -18.46
N GLY A 306 -23.99 19.59 -19.72
CA GLY A 306 -23.23 18.55 -20.44
C GLY A 306 -21.78 18.38 -20.01
N SER A 307 -21.51 18.44 -18.70
CA SER A 307 -20.19 18.22 -18.11
C SER A 307 -20.23 16.92 -17.30
N SER A 308 -19.91 15.83 -18.00
CA SER A 308 -19.96 14.45 -17.51
C SER A 308 -18.66 14.01 -16.84
N ASN A 309 -18.37 14.57 -15.66
CA ASN A 309 -17.48 13.91 -14.71
C ASN A 309 -17.83 14.32 -13.26
N SER A 310 -18.47 13.42 -12.52
CA SER A 310 -18.88 13.62 -11.13
C SER A 310 -17.91 13.01 -10.11
N ASN A 311 -16.65 12.77 -10.48
CA ASN A 311 -15.58 12.41 -9.55
C ASN A 311 -14.95 13.62 -8.80
N GLY A 312 -15.73 14.68 -8.56
CA GLY A 312 -15.23 15.94 -8.00
C GLY A 312 -14.27 16.73 -8.91
N GLY A 313 -14.15 16.35 -10.20
CA GLY A 313 -13.17 16.90 -11.14
C GLY A 313 -11.94 16.01 -11.36
N GLU A 314 -11.80 14.90 -10.64
CA GLU A 314 -10.66 13.98 -10.76
C GLU A 314 -10.83 12.99 -11.94
N GLY A 315 -10.41 13.37 -13.15
CA GLY A 315 -10.34 12.47 -14.32
C GLY A 315 -9.04 11.65 -14.39
N TRP A 316 -9.08 10.47 -15.00
CA TRP A 316 -7.95 9.52 -15.12
C TRP A 316 -7.48 9.32 -16.58
N ASP A 317 -7.85 10.27 -17.45
CA ASP A 317 -7.67 10.17 -18.90
C ASP A 317 -6.19 10.02 -19.32
N GLY A 318 -5.95 9.12 -20.26
CA GLY A 318 -4.63 8.70 -20.71
C GLY A 318 -3.93 7.64 -19.85
N LEU A 319 -4.58 7.07 -18.82
CA LEU A 319 -4.07 5.90 -18.09
C LEU A 319 -4.56 4.58 -18.70
N GLU A 320 -3.67 3.59 -18.76
CA GLU A 320 -3.99 2.18 -19.05
C GLU A 320 -3.96 1.40 -17.73
N VAL A 321 -5.12 0.94 -17.25
CA VAL A 321 -5.29 0.34 -15.92
C VAL A 321 -5.70 -1.13 -16.04
N VAL A 322 -4.97 -2.02 -15.36
CA VAL A 322 -5.23 -3.47 -15.34
C VAL A 322 -5.47 -3.93 -13.91
N PHE A 323 -6.59 -4.60 -13.64
CA PHE A 323 -6.77 -5.37 -12.41
C PHE A 323 -6.17 -6.77 -12.59
N ALA A 324 -5.01 -7.02 -11.96
CA ALA A 324 -4.40 -8.34 -11.92
C ALA A 324 -4.90 -9.11 -10.68
N ILE A 325 -5.59 -10.23 -10.90
CA ILE A 325 -6.13 -11.09 -9.84
C ILE A 325 -5.79 -12.54 -10.18
N LYS A 326 -4.87 -13.17 -9.43
CA LYS A 326 -4.39 -14.54 -9.73
C LYS A 326 -5.48 -15.60 -9.56
N ASP A 327 -6.35 -15.46 -8.57
CA ASP A 327 -7.48 -16.38 -8.35
C ASP A 327 -8.63 -16.11 -9.32
N GLU A 328 -8.95 -17.09 -10.18
CA GLU A 328 -9.96 -16.91 -11.22
C GLU A 328 -11.38 -16.72 -10.66
N ARG A 329 -11.72 -17.37 -9.54
CA ARG A 329 -13.06 -17.24 -8.92
C ARG A 329 -13.27 -15.82 -8.40
N MET A 330 -12.29 -15.27 -7.69
CA MET A 330 -12.26 -13.89 -7.23
C MET A 330 -12.22 -12.90 -8.40
N ALA A 331 -11.48 -13.20 -9.47
CA ALA A 331 -11.44 -12.37 -10.68
C ALA A 331 -12.82 -12.28 -11.36
N ARG A 332 -13.51 -13.41 -11.55
CA ARG A 332 -14.88 -13.47 -12.09
C ARG A 332 -15.89 -12.75 -11.18
N GLN A 333 -15.78 -12.91 -9.85
CA GLN A 333 -16.63 -12.19 -8.89
C GLN A 333 -16.39 -10.68 -8.93
N PHE A 334 -15.12 -10.24 -8.90
CA PHE A 334 -14.75 -8.83 -8.98
C PHE A 334 -15.27 -8.18 -10.27
N ALA A 335 -15.12 -8.86 -11.42
CA ALA A 335 -15.68 -8.42 -12.69
C ALA A 335 -17.21 -8.28 -12.65
N SER A 336 -17.91 -9.27 -12.08
CA SER A 336 -19.37 -9.24 -11.92
C SER A 336 -19.85 -8.03 -11.09
N PHE A 337 -19.19 -7.75 -9.95
CA PHE A 337 -19.54 -6.60 -9.11
C PHE A 337 -19.10 -5.24 -9.68
N PHE A 338 -18.08 -5.20 -10.53
CA PHE A 338 -17.68 -4.00 -11.25
C PHE A 338 -18.64 -3.70 -12.42
N GLY A 339 -19.10 -4.74 -13.13
CA GLY A 339 -20.00 -4.63 -14.27
C GLY A 339 -19.30 -4.23 -15.59
N SER A 340 -20.11 -3.85 -16.57
CA SER A 340 -19.72 -3.70 -18.00
C SER A 340 -18.59 -2.71 -18.32
N ASP A 341 -18.22 -1.84 -17.39
CA ASP A 341 -17.18 -0.82 -17.58
C ASP A 341 -15.75 -1.39 -17.43
N LEU A 342 -15.63 -2.68 -17.11
CA LEU A 342 -14.37 -3.41 -16.94
C LEU A 342 -14.27 -4.56 -17.96
N SER A 343 -13.31 -4.46 -18.88
CA SER A 343 -13.09 -5.50 -19.90
C SER A 343 -12.39 -6.72 -19.28
N TYR A 344 -13.09 -7.84 -19.12
CA TYR A 344 -12.51 -9.09 -18.64
C TYR A 344 -11.74 -9.79 -19.77
N GLU A 345 -10.42 -9.90 -19.64
CA GLU A 345 -9.58 -10.70 -20.55
C GLU A 345 -9.63 -12.17 -20.10
N GLU A 346 -10.16 -13.05 -20.96
CA GLU A 346 -10.15 -14.49 -20.68
C GLU A 346 -8.71 -15.04 -20.58
N PRO A 347 -8.45 -16.02 -19.71
CA PRO A 347 -7.16 -16.71 -19.65
C PRO A 347 -6.79 -17.31 -21.02
N LEU A 348 -5.56 -17.04 -21.48
CA LEU A 348 -5.01 -17.73 -22.65
C LEU A 348 -4.98 -19.25 -22.37
N GLN A 349 -5.59 -20.04 -23.25
CA GLN A 349 -5.61 -21.50 -23.12
C GLN A 349 -4.22 -22.08 -23.36
N GLY A 350 -3.59 -22.57 -22.29
CA GLY A 350 -2.32 -23.29 -22.34
C GLY A 350 -1.68 -23.42 -20.95
N ASP A 351 -1.47 -24.66 -20.50
CA ASP A 351 -0.60 -25.14 -19.42
C ASP A 351 -0.51 -24.34 -18.10
N ARG A 352 -1.52 -23.53 -17.80
CA ARG A 352 -1.86 -23.13 -16.43
C ARG A 352 -2.43 -24.34 -15.69
N GLN A 353 -1.53 -25.23 -15.30
CA GLN A 353 -1.76 -26.17 -14.20
C GLN A 353 -2.35 -25.37 -13.03
N ASP A 354 -3.53 -25.77 -12.54
CA ASP A 354 -4.29 -24.99 -11.54
C ASP A 354 -3.37 -24.58 -10.39
N SER A 355 -2.97 -23.31 -10.38
CA SER A 355 -2.19 -22.75 -9.31
C SER A 355 -3.15 -22.50 -8.16
N VAL A 356 -3.51 -23.60 -7.47
CA VAL A 356 -4.26 -23.59 -6.23
C VAL A 356 -3.61 -22.52 -5.38
N VAL A 357 -4.34 -21.43 -5.15
CA VAL A 357 -3.94 -20.43 -4.18
C VAL A 357 -4.02 -21.16 -2.85
N GLU A 358 -2.89 -21.70 -2.43
CA GLU A 358 -2.77 -22.37 -1.15
C GLU A 358 -3.08 -21.32 -0.09
N ASP A 359 -4.31 -21.38 0.44
CA ASP A 359 -4.57 -20.93 1.79
C ASP A 359 -3.48 -21.56 2.66
N ASP A 360 -2.60 -20.72 3.18
CA ASP A 360 -1.40 -21.15 3.88
C ASP A 360 -1.70 -21.66 5.31
N GLY A 361 -2.99 -21.93 5.55
CA GLY A 361 -3.61 -22.27 6.81
C GLY A 361 -3.79 -21.06 7.72
N THR A 362 -3.20 -19.89 7.43
CA THR A 362 -3.17 -18.77 8.39
C THR A 362 -4.55 -18.17 8.59
N LEU A 363 -5.38 -18.05 7.54
CA LEU A 363 -6.71 -17.46 7.66
C LEU A 363 -7.66 -18.44 8.39
N ALA A 364 -7.66 -19.71 7.99
CA ALA A 364 -8.40 -20.78 8.66
C ALA A 364 -7.98 -20.96 10.13
N ALA A 365 -6.68 -20.96 10.44
CA ALA A 365 -6.16 -21.12 11.80
C ALA A 365 -6.45 -19.88 12.67
N ILE A 366 -6.41 -18.67 12.12
CA ILE A 366 -6.86 -17.45 12.83
C ILE A 366 -8.34 -17.55 13.17
N GLN A 367 -9.19 -17.97 12.24
CA GLN A 367 -10.62 -18.18 12.48
C GLN A 367 -10.87 -19.28 13.53
N GLU A 368 -10.17 -20.42 13.42
CA GLU A 368 -10.27 -21.54 14.36
C GLU A 368 -9.81 -21.17 15.78
N MET A 369 -8.70 -20.44 15.92
CA MET A 369 -8.25 -19.92 17.22
C MET A 369 -9.20 -18.88 17.79
N THR A 370 -9.74 -17.98 16.96
CA THR A 370 -10.71 -16.97 17.40
C THR A 370 -11.98 -17.65 17.91
N ALA A 371 -12.52 -18.64 17.20
CA ALA A 371 -13.67 -19.42 17.64
C ALA A 371 -13.41 -20.15 18.97
N LYS A 372 -12.25 -20.81 19.13
CA LYS A 372 -11.85 -21.48 20.39
C LYS A 372 -11.68 -20.51 21.55
N ILE A 373 -11.20 -19.29 21.31
CA ILE A 373 -11.09 -18.22 22.31
C ILE A 373 -12.49 -17.81 22.78
N THR A 374 -13.42 -17.51 21.86
CA THR A 374 -14.81 -17.14 22.19
C THR A 374 -15.55 -18.27 22.93
N GLU A 375 -15.31 -19.53 22.55
CA GLU A 375 -15.89 -20.69 23.25
C GLU A 375 -15.35 -20.80 24.68
N LEU A 376 -14.03 -20.69 24.87
CA LEU A 376 -13.41 -20.76 26.21
C LEU A 376 -13.82 -19.60 27.11
N GLU A 377 -14.01 -18.39 26.57
CA GLU A 377 -14.56 -17.24 27.31
C GLU A 377 -16.00 -17.51 27.77
N THR A 378 -16.82 -18.10 26.89
CA THR A 378 -18.18 -18.53 27.23
C THR A 378 -18.18 -19.61 28.33
N GLN A 379 -17.29 -20.60 28.24
CA GLN A 379 -17.13 -21.64 29.26
C GLN A 379 -16.62 -21.05 30.60
N MET A 380 -15.70 -20.07 30.57
CA MET A 380 -15.22 -19.37 31.77
C MET A 380 -16.29 -18.50 32.45
N ALA A 381 -17.19 -17.90 31.68
CA ALA A 381 -18.33 -17.16 32.22
C ALA A 381 -19.31 -18.11 32.95
N GLN A 382 -19.60 -19.27 32.34
CA GLN A 382 -20.56 -20.25 32.87
C GLN A 382 -20.00 -21.12 34.02
N ALA A 383 -18.68 -21.32 34.10
CA ALA A 383 -18.05 -22.14 35.13
C ALA A 383 -18.32 -21.59 36.55
N ARG A 384 -18.80 -22.45 37.47
CA ARG A 384 -19.08 -22.08 38.87
C ARG A 384 -17.98 -22.45 39.87
N MET A 385 -16.97 -23.22 39.45
CA MET A 385 -15.85 -23.66 40.30
C MET A 385 -14.61 -22.79 40.06
N PRO A 386 -13.94 -22.28 41.11
CA PRO A 386 -12.78 -21.38 40.96
C PRO A 386 -11.60 -22.07 40.25
N ASP A 387 -11.26 -23.29 40.65
CA ASP A 387 -10.18 -24.09 40.03
C ASP A 387 -10.39 -24.31 38.52
N LEU A 388 -11.64 -24.45 38.09
CA LEU A 388 -11.98 -24.59 36.67
C LEU A 388 -11.75 -23.27 35.92
N LYS A 389 -12.15 -22.13 36.49
CA LYS A 389 -11.84 -20.81 35.89
C LYS A 389 -10.34 -20.56 35.78
N ALA A 390 -9.56 -20.91 36.81
CA ALA A 390 -8.10 -20.77 36.80
C ALA A 390 -7.42 -21.61 35.69
N ARG A 391 -7.85 -22.87 35.52
CA ARG A 391 -7.37 -23.76 34.45
C ARG A 391 -7.74 -23.24 33.06
N LEU A 392 -9.01 -22.89 32.85
CA LEU A 392 -9.49 -22.36 31.56
C LEU A 392 -8.78 -21.03 31.20
N GLY A 393 -8.59 -20.13 32.17
CA GLY A 393 -7.87 -18.87 31.97
C GLY A 393 -6.41 -19.06 31.56
N THR A 394 -5.76 -20.13 32.03
CA THR A 394 -4.40 -20.49 31.62
C THR A 394 -4.35 -20.89 30.14
N VAL A 395 -5.34 -21.68 29.68
CA VAL A 395 -5.46 -22.09 28.27
C VAL A 395 -5.82 -20.90 27.38
N LEU A 396 -6.76 -20.06 27.81
CA LEU A 396 -7.20 -18.85 27.11
C LEU A 396 -6.03 -17.88 26.87
N ASN A 397 -5.20 -17.65 27.89
CA ASN A 397 -4.01 -16.79 27.78
C ASN A 397 -2.95 -17.37 26.83
N GLY A 398 -2.83 -18.70 26.77
CA GLY A 398 -2.01 -19.40 25.77
C GLY A 398 -2.49 -19.12 24.34
N LEU A 399 -3.76 -19.37 24.06
CA LEU A 399 -4.35 -19.18 22.74
C LEU A 399 -4.36 -17.71 22.30
N LYS A 400 -4.65 -16.75 23.20
CA LYS A 400 -4.58 -15.32 22.89
C LYS A 400 -3.16 -14.88 22.51
N ARG A 401 -2.13 -15.43 23.19
CA ARG A 401 -0.73 -15.19 22.84
C ARG A 401 -0.36 -15.81 21.49
N GLU A 402 -0.83 -17.02 21.20
CA GLU A 402 -0.60 -17.71 19.92
C GLU A 402 -1.24 -16.96 18.75
N LEU A 403 -2.52 -16.57 18.89
CA LEU A 403 -3.24 -15.69 17.97
C LEU A 403 -2.48 -14.36 17.77
N GLY A 404 -1.94 -13.77 18.83
CA GLY A 404 -1.10 -12.57 18.77
C GLY A 404 0.17 -12.73 17.92
N THR A 405 0.76 -13.93 17.81
CA THR A 405 1.90 -14.17 16.90
C THR A 405 1.47 -14.24 15.43
N LEU A 406 0.25 -14.68 15.15
CA LEU A 406 -0.32 -14.78 13.80
C LEU A 406 -0.85 -13.41 13.31
N VAL A 407 -1.60 -12.72 14.16
CA VAL A 407 -2.26 -11.43 13.87
C VAL A 407 -1.27 -10.24 13.98
N GLY A 408 -0.21 -10.38 14.79
CA GLY A 408 0.69 -9.29 15.19
C GLY A 408 0.23 -8.60 16.47
N PRO A 409 1.12 -7.87 17.17
CA PRO A 409 0.80 -7.22 18.43
C PRO A 409 -0.24 -6.11 18.23
N THR A 410 -1.40 -6.27 18.86
CA THR A 410 -2.35 -5.17 19.11
C THR A 410 -1.84 -4.32 20.28
N SER A 411 -2.05 -3.01 20.21
CA SER A 411 -1.95 -2.17 21.41
C SER A 411 -3.21 -2.37 22.25
N PRO A 412 -3.13 -2.38 23.59
CA PRO A 412 -4.31 -2.21 24.43
C PRO A 412 -5.01 -0.89 24.09
N ILE A 413 -6.34 -0.89 24.14
CA ILE A 413 -7.14 0.32 24.31
C ILE A 413 -7.53 0.31 25.79
N ASP A 414 -7.00 1.27 26.54
CA ASP A 414 -7.37 1.44 27.95
C ASP A 414 -8.74 2.14 28.01
N ASP A 415 -9.77 1.42 28.45
CA ASP A 415 -11.13 1.96 28.68
C ASP A 415 -11.42 2.06 30.18
N GLU A 416 -10.75 3.00 30.85
CA GLU A 416 -11.22 3.53 32.14
C GLU A 416 -12.12 4.75 31.90
N SER A 417 -13.31 4.53 31.36
CA SER A 417 -14.37 5.55 31.30
C SER A 417 -15.25 5.50 32.56
N GLN A 418 -15.06 6.45 33.48
CA GLN A 418 -15.92 6.59 34.65
C GLN A 418 -17.36 6.95 34.24
N ALA A 419 -18.33 6.18 34.72
CA ALA A 419 -19.75 6.54 34.71
C ALA A 419 -20.30 6.42 36.14
N GLY A 420 -20.37 7.54 36.85
CA GLY A 420 -21.04 7.61 38.15
C GLY A 420 -22.55 7.48 38.00
N SER A 421 -23.19 6.75 38.90
CA SER A 421 -24.65 6.65 39.00
C SER A 421 -25.10 6.93 40.42
N ASP A 422 -25.59 8.15 40.68
CA ASP A 422 -26.27 8.49 41.92
C ASP A 422 -27.57 7.68 42.05
N GLN A 423 -27.76 7.00 43.18
CA GLN A 423 -29.11 6.64 43.63
C GLN A 423 -29.18 6.51 45.15
N GLU A 424 -30.12 7.24 45.75
CA GLU A 424 -30.30 7.37 47.19
C GLU A 424 -31.06 6.19 47.81
N LYS A 425 -30.57 5.69 48.96
CA LYS A 425 -31.31 5.48 50.24
C LYS A 425 -30.40 4.79 51.27
N SER A 426 -30.25 5.29 52.50
CA SER A 426 -31.21 5.24 53.64
C SER A 426 -31.29 3.83 54.25
N ASP A 427 -31.09 3.58 55.56
CA ASP A 427 -31.01 4.46 56.75
C ASP A 427 -30.02 3.91 57.84
N GLU A 428 -29.73 4.71 58.88
CA GLU A 428 -29.45 4.42 60.32
C GLU A 428 -28.84 3.05 60.76
N ASP A 429 -27.89 2.89 61.71
CA ASP A 429 -26.98 3.72 62.56
C ASP A 429 -25.89 2.73 63.14
N HIS A 430 -25.04 2.84 64.18
CA HIS A 430 -24.75 3.75 65.32
C HIS A 430 -23.33 3.45 65.90
N GLY A 431 -22.70 4.39 66.64
CA GLY A 431 -21.43 4.22 67.41
C GLY A 431 -20.14 4.59 66.65
N GLN A 432 -19.16 5.34 67.18
CA GLN A 432 -18.32 5.18 68.40
C GLN A 432 -17.42 3.94 68.38
N ASP A 433 -16.11 3.94 68.70
CA ASP A 433 -15.05 4.97 68.89
C ASP A 433 -13.69 4.22 68.66
N GLU A 434 -12.44 4.76 68.70
CA GLU A 434 -11.82 6.00 69.20
C GLU A 434 -10.63 6.39 68.24
N ALA A 435 -9.73 7.31 68.61
CA ALA A 435 -8.55 7.69 67.82
C ALA A 435 -7.22 7.49 68.57
N TYR A 436 -6.20 6.91 67.92
CA TYR A 436 -4.83 6.84 68.46
C TYR A 436 -3.77 7.34 67.47
N HIS A 437 -2.96 8.26 67.97
CA HIS A 437 -1.83 8.89 67.31
C HIS A 437 -0.63 8.73 68.26
N GLU A 438 0.47 8.11 67.84
CA GLU A 438 1.70 8.11 68.65
C GLU A 438 2.94 8.34 67.78
N LYS A 439 3.96 8.98 68.37
CA LYS A 439 5.22 9.38 67.75
C LYS A 439 6.39 8.95 68.63
N TYR A 440 7.43 8.38 68.01
CA TYR A 440 8.81 8.37 68.48
C TYR A 440 9.69 8.54 67.21
N GLN A 441 10.70 9.42 67.05
CA GLN A 441 11.74 9.99 67.93
C GLN A 441 12.68 8.92 68.54
N LEU A 442 14.01 8.93 68.36
CA LEU A 442 14.98 9.77 67.60
C LEU A 442 15.88 8.81 66.74
N SER A 443 17.05 9.13 66.13
CA SER A 443 17.99 10.26 66.22
C SER A 443 18.91 10.34 64.97
N ASP A 444 19.61 11.48 64.81
CA ASP A 444 21.07 11.69 64.65
C ASP A 444 21.96 10.55 64.06
N ASP A 445 23.05 10.81 63.33
CA ASP A 445 23.57 12.00 62.62
C ASP A 445 24.81 11.56 61.81
N GLN A 446 24.99 12.04 60.57
CA GLN A 446 26.33 12.31 60.01
C GLN A 446 26.29 13.13 58.71
N SER A 447 27.12 14.17 58.70
CA SER A 447 27.61 14.92 57.54
C SER A 447 28.53 14.04 56.66
N ASP A 448 28.95 14.39 55.44
CA ASP A 448 29.38 15.72 54.99
C ASP A 448 29.14 16.06 53.51
N HIS A 449 29.41 17.34 53.18
CA HIS A 449 29.15 17.97 51.89
C HIS A 449 30.29 17.83 50.85
N PRO A 450 30.03 18.14 49.56
CA PRO A 450 31.01 17.99 48.48
C PRO A 450 31.97 19.19 48.34
N ALA A 451 33.03 19.02 47.55
CA ALA A 451 33.87 20.11 47.02
C ALA A 451 34.39 19.77 45.61
N ASP A 452 34.62 20.81 44.81
CA ASP A 452 34.84 20.74 43.36
C ASP A 452 36.30 20.56 42.89
N ALA A 453 36.42 20.17 41.62
CA ALA A 453 37.33 20.72 40.59
C ALA A 453 38.83 20.32 40.45
N ASP A 454 39.24 20.53 39.19
CA ASP A 454 40.56 20.82 38.60
C ASP A 454 41.58 19.73 38.17
N SER A 455 41.94 19.89 36.88
CA SER A 455 43.24 19.74 36.19
C SER A 455 43.93 18.37 36.01
N ASP A 456 43.95 17.94 34.74
CA ASP A 456 45.13 17.72 33.87
C ASP A 456 46.12 16.53 34.07
N GLU A 457 46.60 16.03 32.90
CA GLU A 457 47.86 15.32 32.54
C GLU A 457 48.43 14.25 33.53
N ASP A 458 48.64 12.97 33.17
CA ASP A 458 49.04 12.32 31.89
C ASP A 458 48.28 10.99 31.61
#